data_AF-A0A7Y2Y8B3-F1
#
_entry.id   AF-A0A7Y2Y8B3-F1
#
_cell.length_a   1.000
_cell.length_b   1.000
_cell.length_c   1.000
_cell.angle_alpha   90.00
_cell.angle_beta   90.00
_cell.angle_gamma   90.00
#
_symmetry.space_group_name_H-M   'P 1'
#
loop_
_entity.id
_entity.type
_entity.pdbx_description
1 polymer ?
#
loop_
_entity_poly.entity_id
_entity_poly.type
_entity_poly.pdbx_seq_one_letter_code
_entity_poly.pdbx_strand_id
1 'polypeptide(L)'
;NFNYTEANSWQYSFYVPQDISGFINLLGGKDKLEANLDKLFTAKDQTAGREQVDITGLIGQYAHGNEPSHHMAYLYNFVNKPHKTQERVYEILTGLYKNSPDGISGNEDCGQMSAWYIFSSMGFYPVTPASNQYIIGTPLFDKATINLENGKVFDIVVQDLSPDNKYIGTAYLNGEVLQRTFITHDEIINGGALEFHMTDQPSDWGTREGSEPITEISDHLIVPAPFIENGDVAFKGETEISLANSDNNATIFYKLDDQGFKKYEQPFVINKPSLLEVYSEKEGKESARITTKFYKIDPNLSIKLETDYANQYNAGGIDALIDGILGAKDFRTGTWQGYHDTDLIASIDLGSLKLVNLVSVNFLQDQRSWIFYPTEVQCFGSKNGKDFVPIPNESTKIDAVTPSETIDIKEVSFGPIGKEYRYIKIVAKTVGQLPEWHLGYEHDGRSWLFVDEIRIN
;
A
#
# COMPACT_ATOMS: atom_id res chain seq x y z
N ASN A 1 -0.49 -1.93 6.80
CA ASN A 1 -1.86 -1.53 6.37
C ASN A 1 -2.14 -2.20 5.03
N PHE A 2 -3.39 -2.15 4.54
CA PHE A 2 -3.81 -2.76 3.28
C PHE A 2 -3.81 -1.74 2.12
N ASN A 3 -2.95 -0.73 2.19
CA ASN A 3 -2.92 0.35 1.21
C ASN A 3 -2.23 -0.07 -0.11
N TYR A 4 -1.50 -1.19 -0.08
CA TYR A 4 -0.69 -1.68 -1.20
C TYR A 4 -0.94 -3.18 -1.37
N THR A 5 -0.95 -3.64 -2.62
CA THR A 5 -1.06 -5.07 -2.97
C THR A 5 0.34 -5.66 -3.06
N GLU A 6 0.65 -6.68 -2.26
CA GLU A 6 1.89 -7.48 -2.33
C GLU A 6 3.21 -6.70 -2.15
N ALA A 7 3.13 -5.44 -1.74
CA ALA A 7 4.27 -4.54 -1.67
C ALA A 7 4.08 -3.49 -0.57
N ASN A 8 5.02 -2.56 -0.46
CA ASN A 8 4.96 -1.43 0.46
C ASN A 8 5.21 -0.11 -0.28
N SER A 9 5.22 1.01 0.48
CA SER A 9 5.40 2.35 -0.09
C SER A 9 6.73 2.52 -0.83
N TRP A 10 7.81 1.82 -0.44
CA TRP A 10 9.07 1.85 -1.19
C TRP A 10 8.90 1.43 -2.62
N GLN A 11 8.03 0.46 -2.91
CA GLN A 11 7.78 0.02 -4.28
C GLN A 11 6.67 0.85 -4.94
N TYR A 12 5.49 0.95 -4.33
CA TYR A 12 4.34 1.57 -5.01
C TYR A 12 4.49 3.07 -5.27
N SER A 13 5.31 3.80 -4.50
CA SER A 13 5.45 5.26 -4.68
C SER A 13 6.03 5.65 -6.04
N PHE A 14 6.72 4.73 -6.73
CA PHE A 14 7.32 4.97 -8.05
C PHE A 14 6.39 4.59 -9.22
N TYR A 15 5.21 4.02 -8.97
CA TYR A 15 4.34 3.46 -10.00
C TYR A 15 3.39 4.51 -10.61
N VAL A 16 3.96 5.44 -11.36
CA VAL A 16 3.26 6.51 -12.09
C VAL A 16 3.74 6.59 -13.54
N PRO A 17 3.76 5.46 -14.28
CA PRO A 17 4.39 5.38 -15.60
C PRO A 17 3.80 6.39 -16.60
N GLN A 18 2.50 6.64 -16.53
CA GLN A 18 1.79 7.58 -17.41
C GLN A 18 2.17 9.05 -17.23
N ASP A 19 2.76 9.43 -16.08
CA ASP A 19 3.09 10.83 -15.76
C ASP A 19 4.33 10.94 -14.86
N ILE A 20 5.46 10.41 -15.36
CA ILE A 20 6.73 10.45 -14.63
C ILE A 20 7.21 11.90 -14.50
N SER A 21 6.94 12.76 -15.49
CA SER A 21 7.24 14.19 -15.40
C SER A 21 6.46 14.88 -14.28
N GLY A 22 5.17 14.62 -14.15
CA GLY A 22 4.36 15.09 -13.02
C GLY A 22 4.89 14.59 -11.67
N PHE A 23 5.29 13.33 -11.59
CA PHE A 23 5.88 12.75 -10.39
C PHE A 23 7.21 13.41 -10.00
N ILE A 24 8.11 13.65 -10.97
CA ILE A 24 9.36 14.39 -10.76
C ILE A 24 9.06 15.77 -10.16
N ASN A 25 8.08 16.48 -10.71
CA ASN A 25 7.69 17.80 -10.21
C ASN A 25 7.13 17.74 -8.78
N LEU A 26 6.27 16.76 -8.47
CA LEU A 26 5.72 16.55 -7.12
C LEU A 26 6.82 16.26 -6.08
N LEU A 27 7.87 15.53 -6.47
CA LEU A 27 9.02 15.28 -5.60
C LEU A 27 9.93 16.50 -5.40
N GLY A 28 9.79 17.54 -6.23
CA GLY A 28 10.62 18.74 -6.21
C GLY A 28 11.82 18.69 -7.16
N GLY A 29 11.77 17.88 -8.21
CA GLY A 29 12.73 17.87 -9.32
C GLY A 29 13.53 16.58 -9.48
N LYS A 30 14.31 16.50 -10.57
CA LYS A 30 15.09 15.33 -10.98
C LYS A 30 16.03 14.81 -9.89
N ASP A 31 16.74 15.72 -9.22
CA ASP A 31 17.66 15.38 -8.11
C ASP A 31 16.96 14.66 -6.95
N LYS A 32 15.68 14.98 -6.70
CA LYS A 32 14.90 14.35 -5.61
C LYS A 32 14.49 12.93 -6.00
N LEU A 33 14.08 12.72 -7.25
CA LEU A 33 13.80 11.37 -7.74
C LEU A 33 15.07 10.52 -7.76
N GLU A 34 16.20 11.04 -8.24
CA GLU A 34 17.49 10.36 -8.21
C GLU A 34 17.85 9.91 -6.78
N ALA A 35 17.80 10.83 -5.81
CA ALA A 35 18.13 10.51 -4.43
C ALA A 35 17.16 9.47 -3.81
N ASN A 36 15.89 9.46 -4.22
CA ASN A 36 14.93 8.45 -3.77
C ASN A 36 15.22 7.07 -4.36
N LEU A 37 15.59 7.00 -5.65
CA LEU A 37 16.03 5.76 -6.28
C LEU A 37 17.34 5.25 -5.66
N ASP A 38 18.31 6.14 -5.38
CA ASP A 38 19.57 5.74 -4.72
C ASP A 38 19.28 5.11 -3.35
N LYS A 39 18.35 5.69 -2.58
CA LYS A 39 17.91 5.13 -1.29
C LYS A 39 17.21 3.79 -1.46
N LEU A 40 16.35 3.62 -2.47
CA LEU A 40 15.67 2.36 -2.74
C LEU A 40 16.66 1.21 -2.87
N PHE A 41 17.71 1.37 -3.69
CA PHE A 41 18.69 0.31 -3.95
C PHE A 41 19.76 0.13 -2.86
N THR A 42 19.87 1.06 -1.90
CA THR A 42 20.90 1.05 -0.84
C THR A 42 20.36 0.85 0.58
N ALA A 43 19.04 0.99 0.77
CA ALA A 43 18.38 0.77 2.05
C ALA A 43 18.59 -0.68 2.54
N LYS A 44 18.41 -0.91 3.84
CA LYS A 44 18.37 -2.28 4.37
C LYS A 44 17.15 -3.00 3.79
N ASP A 45 17.30 -4.29 3.54
CA ASP A 45 16.28 -5.21 3.02
C ASP A 45 15.15 -5.52 4.02
N GLN A 46 15.35 -5.21 5.30
CA GLN A 46 14.37 -5.43 6.35
C GLN A 46 13.07 -4.63 6.13
N THR A 47 11.96 -5.35 5.97
CA THR A 47 10.60 -4.79 5.97
C THR A 47 9.98 -4.84 7.37
N ALA A 48 9.10 -3.89 7.68
CA ALA A 48 8.29 -3.90 8.89
C ALA A 48 6.80 -4.07 8.55
N GLY A 49 6.01 -4.62 9.47
CA GLY A 49 4.58 -4.85 9.27
C GLY A 49 4.27 -6.32 9.03
N ARG A 50 3.45 -6.61 8.02
CA ARG A 50 3.07 -7.97 7.63
C ARG A 50 4.21 -8.62 6.84
N GLU A 51 4.59 -9.84 7.20
CA GLU A 51 5.47 -10.66 6.38
C GLU A 51 4.73 -11.09 5.10
N GLN A 52 5.34 -10.83 3.95
CA GLN A 52 4.81 -11.21 2.64
C GLN A 52 5.85 -12.07 1.92
N VAL A 53 5.44 -13.29 1.57
CA VAL A 53 6.32 -14.29 0.93
C VAL A 53 6.70 -13.91 -0.49
N ASP A 54 5.92 -13.04 -1.13
CA ASP A 54 6.11 -12.62 -2.53
C ASP A 54 7.15 -11.48 -2.68
N ILE A 55 7.66 -10.93 -1.56
CA ILE A 55 8.72 -9.92 -1.59
C ILE A 55 10.09 -10.61 -1.60
N THR A 56 10.59 -10.88 -2.80
CA THR A 56 11.83 -11.63 -3.04
C THR A 56 12.73 -10.92 -4.06
N GLY A 57 13.96 -11.41 -4.25
CA GLY A 57 14.93 -10.79 -5.17
C GLY A 57 15.34 -9.38 -4.77
N LEU A 58 15.64 -9.17 -3.48
CA LEU A 58 15.89 -7.85 -2.91
C LEU A 58 17.27 -7.27 -3.28
N ILE A 59 17.28 -6.02 -3.72
CA ILE A 59 18.46 -5.15 -3.80
C ILE A 59 18.12 -3.89 -2.98
N GLY A 60 18.47 -3.92 -1.70
CA GLY A 60 17.91 -2.99 -0.73
C GLY A 60 16.39 -3.17 -0.60
N GLN A 61 15.62 -2.13 -0.92
CA GLN A 61 14.14 -2.17 -0.92
C GLN A 61 13.54 -2.41 -2.32
N TYR A 62 14.36 -2.45 -3.38
CA TYR A 62 13.92 -2.92 -4.69
C TYR A 62 13.65 -4.43 -4.62
N ALA A 63 12.47 -4.89 -5.03
CA ALA A 63 12.05 -6.29 -4.98
C ALA A 63 11.80 -6.82 -6.40
N HIS A 64 12.78 -7.50 -6.98
CA HIS A 64 12.67 -7.95 -8.36
C HIS A 64 11.72 -9.12 -8.56
N GLY A 65 11.48 -9.94 -7.53
CA GLY A 65 10.56 -11.08 -7.63
C GLY A 65 9.08 -10.68 -7.67
N ASN A 66 8.77 -9.38 -7.77
CA ASN A 66 7.42 -8.85 -7.76
C ASN A 66 7.29 -7.64 -8.71
N GLU A 67 6.19 -7.58 -9.45
CA GLU A 67 5.97 -6.70 -10.60
C GLU A 67 6.03 -5.20 -10.32
N PRO A 68 5.57 -4.66 -9.16
CA PRO A 68 5.60 -3.22 -8.91
C PRO A 68 7.00 -2.60 -9.05
N SER A 69 8.06 -3.40 -8.94
CA SER A 69 9.44 -2.91 -9.03
C SER A 69 10.02 -2.87 -10.45
N HIS A 70 9.46 -3.62 -11.41
CA HIS A 70 10.14 -3.98 -12.66
C HIS A 70 10.61 -2.79 -13.51
N HIS A 71 9.95 -1.63 -13.41
CA HIS A 71 10.31 -0.43 -14.17
C HIS A 71 11.31 0.49 -13.46
N MET A 72 11.55 0.33 -12.15
CA MET A 72 12.22 1.34 -11.33
C MET A 72 13.67 1.62 -11.73
N ALA A 73 14.43 0.59 -12.13
CA ALA A 73 15.82 0.75 -12.56
C ALA A 73 15.92 1.68 -13.80
N TYR A 74 14.89 1.70 -14.64
CA TYR A 74 14.82 2.54 -15.83
C TYR A 74 14.45 4.00 -15.53
N LEU A 75 14.00 4.32 -14.31
CA LEU A 75 13.62 5.69 -13.94
C LEU A 75 14.82 6.64 -13.88
N TYR A 76 16.06 6.15 -13.74
CA TYR A 76 17.23 7.02 -13.82
C TYR A 76 17.41 7.70 -15.19
N ASN A 77 16.89 7.11 -16.27
CA ASN A 77 16.88 7.76 -17.59
C ASN A 77 16.04 9.05 -17.60
N PHE A 78 14.93 9.09 -16.86
CA PHE A 78 14.04 10.25 -16.77
C PHE A 78 14.66 11.43 -16.00
N VAL A 79 15.77 11.19 -15.29
CA VAL A 79 16.53 12.20 -14.55
C VAL A 79 17.93 12.42 -15.11
N ASN A 80 18.16 12.02 -16.37
CA ASN A 80 19.44 12.17 -17.08
C ASN A 80 20.63 11.46 -16.40
N LYS A 81 20.37 10.33 -15.73
CA LYS A 81 21.39 9.47 -15.12
C LYS A 81 21.43 8.06 -15.75
N PRO A 82 21.51 7.92 -17.08
CA PRO A 82 21.40 6.60 -17.73
C PRO A 82 22.46 5.58 -17.30
N HIS A 83 23.65 6.03 -16.89
CA HIS A 83 24.67 5.14 -16.32
C HIS A 83 24.17 4.37 -15.07
N LYS A 84 23.33 5.00 -14.23
CA LYS A 84 22.72 4.32 -13.08
C LYS A 84 21.67 3.30 -13.51
N THR A 85 20.90 3.55 -14.57
CA THR A 85 20.04 2.54 -15.18
C THR A 85 20.87 1.35 -15.67
N GLN A 86 21.95 1.60 -16.39
CA GLN A 86 22.84 0.56 -16.93
C GLN A 86 23.42 -0.31 -15.80
N GLU A 87 23.92 0.31 -14.71
CA GLU A 87 24.42 -0.40 -13.53
C GLU A 87 23.37 -1.33 -12.91
N ARG A 88 22.17 -0.81 -12.64
CA ARG A 88 21.11 -1.58 -11.96
C ARG A 88 20.52 -2.65 -12.84
N VAL A 89 20.27 -2.38 -14.12
CA VAL A 89 19.77 -3.37 -15.06
C VAL A 89 20.78 -4.51 -15.24
N TYR A 90 22.08 -4.20 -15.35
CA TYR A 90 23.14 -5.21 -15.40
C TYR A 90 23.19 -6.07 -14.13
N GLU A 91 23.16 -5.43 -12.96
CA GLU A 91 23.13 -6.10 -11.64
C GLU A 91 21.95 -7.06 -11.53
N ILE A 92 20.76 -6.63 -11.93
CA ILE A 92 19.54 -7.46 -11.90
C ILE A 92 19.65 -8.64 -12.87
N LEU A 93 19.99 -8.38 -14.14
CA LEU A 93 20.10 -9.42 -15.17
C LEU A 93 21.10 -10.53 -14.80
N THR A 94 22.23 -10.15 -14.20
CA THR A 94 23.34 -11.08 -13.89
C THR A 94 23.26 -11.67 -12.48
N GLY A 95 22.56 -11.02 -11.56
CA GLY A 95 22.44 -11.46 -10.16
C GLY A 95 21.18 -12.29 -9.87
N LEU A 96 20.06 -12.00 -10.55
CA LEU A 96 18.74 -12.52 -10.20
C LEU A 96 18.15 -13.51 -11.22
N TYR A 97 18.88 -13.82 -12.29
CA TYR A 97 18.50 -14.83 -13.27
C TYR A 97 19.60 -15.88 -13.47
N LYS A 98 19.21 -17.15 -13.50
CA LYS A 98 20.12 -18.29 -13.74
C LYS A 98 19.45 -19.35 -14.61
N ASN A 99 20.26 -20.10 -15.35
CA ASN A 99 19.81 -21.30 -16.04
C ASN A 99 19.82 -22.52 -15.09
N SER A 100 19.00 -22.45 -14.04
CA SER A 100 18.83 -23.49 -13.03
C SER A 100 17.36 -23.60 -12.60
N PRO A 101 16.93 -24.72 -11.97
CA PRO A 101 15.54 -24.87 -11.52
C PRO A 101 15.05 -23.78 -10.54
N ASP A 102 15.96 -23.16 -9.79
CA ASP A 102 15.76 -22.03 -8.87
C ASP A 102 16.18 -20.68 -9.51
N GLY A 103 16.16 -20.60 -10.83
CA GLY A 103 16.81 -19.55 -11.60
C GLY A 103 16.06 -18.23 -11.72
N ILE A 104 14.88 -18.09 -11.12
CA ILE A 104 14.11 -16.85 -11.06
C ILE A 104 13.91 -16.43 -9.60
N SER A 105 13.93 -15.13 -9.34
CA SER A 105 13.93 -14.61 -7.97
C SER A 105 12.55 -14.57 -7.31
N GLY A 106 11.46 -14.89 -8.01
CA GLY A 106 10.07 -14.84 -7.52
C GLY A 106 9.15 -15.69 -8.40
N ASN A 107 7.85 -15.40 -8.35
CA ASN A 107 6.88 -16.05 -9.24
C ASN A 107 7.17 -15.68 -10.70
N GLU A 108 6.91 -16.60 -11.64
CA GLU A 108 7.18 -16.35 -13.07
C GLU A 108 6.13 -15.41 -13.70
N ASP A 109 4.93 -15.42 -13.10
CA ASP A 109 3.76 -14.61 -13.44
C ASP A 109 3.40 -14.62 -14.93
N CYS A 110 3.23 -15.85 -15.44
CA CYS A 110 2.67 -16.14 -16.75
C CYS A 110 3.42 -15.46 -17.91
N GLY A 111 4.74 -15.36 -17.82
CA GLY A 111 5.62 -14.74 -18.81
C GLY A 111 6.18 -13.37 -18.40
N GLN A 112 5.70 -12.74 -17.33
CA GLN A 112 6.10 -11.38 -16.97
C GLN A 112 7.58 -11.29 -16.59
N MET A 113 8.08 -12.17 -15.71
CA MET A 113 9.50 -12.20 -15.33
C MET A 113 10.40 -12.53 -16.52
N SER A 114 9.96 -13.48 -17.36
CA SER A 114 10.68 -13.91 -18.56
C SER A 114 10.74 -12.80 -19.61
N ALA A 115 9.64 -12.08 -19.82
CA ALA A 115 9.57 -10.95 -20.75
C ALA A 115 10.46 -9.78 -20.30
N TRP A 116 10.51 -9.51 -18.98
CA TRP A 116 11.43 -8.51 -18.43
C TRP A 116 12.88 -8.84 -18.77
N TYR A 117 13.29 -10.09 -18.57
CA TYR A 117 14.63 -10.57 -18.92
C TYR A 117 14.93 -10.41 -20.41
N ILE A 118 14.01 -10.83 -21.29
CA ILE A 118 14.17 -10.75 -22.75
C ILE A 118 14.34 -9.29 -23.21
N PHE A 119 13.43 -8.40 -22.81
CA PHE A 119 13.51 -6.98 -23.16
C PHE A 119 14.81 -6.35 -22.66
N SER A 120 15.07 -6.49 -21.37
CA SER A 120 16.24 -5.89 -20.73
C SER A 120 17.55 -6.43 -21.31
N SER A 121 17.63 -7.71 -21.66
CA SER A 121 18.81 -8.30 -22.30
C SER A 121 19.06 -7.80 -23.72
N MET A 122 18.01 -7.39 -24.45
CA MET A 122 18.15 -6.68 -25.73
C MET A 122 18.58 -5.22 -25.53
N GLY A 123 18.54 -4.70 -24.31
CA GLY A 123 19.00 -3.36 -23.95
C GLY A 123 17.91 -2.29 -23.89
N PHE A 124 16.62 -2.64 -23.87
CA PHE A 124 15.53 -1.66 -23.69
C PHE A 124 14.27 -2.26 -23.05
N TYR A 125 13.45 -1.44 -22.40
CA TYR A 125 12.25 -1.90 -21.69
C TYR A 125 11.05 -0.95 -21.84
N PRO A 126 9.82 -1.46 -22.03
CA PRO A 126 8.61 -0.63 -22.11
C PRO A 126 8.12 -0.18 -20.73
N VAL A 127 8.74 0.84 -20.14
CA VAL A 127 8.37 1.39 -18.82
C VAL A 127 6.91 1.84 -18.76
N THR A 128 6.41 2.42 -19.85
CA THR A 128 5.03 2.91 -19.96
C THR A 128 4.38 2.26 -21.17
N PRO A 129 3.76 1.08 -21.01
CA PRO A 129 2.99 0.44 -22.09
C PRO A 129 2.01 1.44 -22.73
N ALA A 130 1.79 1.32 -24.03
CA ALA A 130 1.02 2.23 -24.88
C ALA A 130 1.62 3.65 -25.13
N SER A 131 2.73 4.02 -24.50
CA SER A 131 3.46 5.26 -24.87
C SER A 131 4.17 5.19 -26.23
N ASN A 132 4.28 3.99 -26.81
CA ASN A 132 5.13 3.69 -27.97
C ASN A 132 6.61 4.02 -27.77
N GLN A 133 7.10 4.07 -26.53
CA GLN A 133 8.51 4.26 -26.19
C GLN A 133 9.08 3.04 -25.45
N TYR A 134 10.35 2.76 -25.72
CA TYR A 134 11.16 1.75 -25.05
C TYR A 134 12.42 2.41 -24.49
N ILE A 135 12.59 2.30 -23.17
CA ILE A 135 13.62 3.01 -22.42
C ILE A 135 14.89 2.19 -22.42
N ILE A 136 16.01 2.78 -22.84
CA ILE A 136 17.28 2.06 -23.05
C ILE A 136 17.91 1.72 -21.69
N GLY A 137 18.26 0.45 -21.51
CA GLY A 137 19.03 -0.05 -20.38
C GLY A 137 20.48 -0.29 -20.76
N THR A 138 20.93 -1.53 -20.61
CA THR A 138 22.20 -2.04 -21.16
C THR A 138 21.96 -3.41 -21.80
N PRO A 139 22.52 -3.70 -22.99
CA PRO A 139 22.39 -5.02 -23.60
C PRO A 139 23.24 -6.07 -22.87
N LEU A 140 22.87 -7.35 -23.03
CA LEU A 140 23.58 -8.50 -22.45
C LEU A 140 24.26 -9.40 -23.50
N PHE A 141 23.99 -9.17 -24.79
CA PHE A 141 24.50 -9.98 -25.90
C PHE A 141 25.14 -9.12 -26.99
N ASP A 142 26.15 -9.65 -27.68
CA ASP A 142 26.84 -8.96 -28.79
C ASP A 142 25.90 -8.61 -29.96
N LYS A 143 24.87 -9.45 -30.17
CA LYS A 143 23.86 -9.24 -31.19
C LYS A 143 22.51 -9.87 -30.79
N ALA A 144 21.42 -9.15 -31.05
CA ALA A 144 20.07 -9.67 -31.07
C ALA A 144 19.35 -9.25 -32.35
N THR A 145 18.42 -10.06 -32.84
CA THR A 145 17.68 -9.78 -34.09
C THR A 145 16.19 -10.01 -33.87
N ILE A 146 15.38 -8.99 -34.12
CA ILE A 146 13.91 -9.06 -34.08
C ILE A 146 13.39 -9.22 -35.51
N ASN A 147 12.78 -10.38 -35.79
CA ASN A 147 12.07 -10.62 -37.04
C ASN A 147 10.63 -10.15 -36.86
N LEU A 148 10.26 -9.08 -37.55
CA LEU A 148 8.97 -8.42 -37.39
C LEU A 148 7.90 -9.09 -38.26
N GLU A 149 6.64 -9.03 -37.82
CA GLU A 149 5.51 -9.62 -38.55
C GLU A 149 5.30 -9.00 -39.94
N ASN A 150 5.75 -7.76 -40.16
CA ASN A 150 5.71 -7.09 -41.45
C ASN A 150 6.85 -7.52 -42.41
N GLY A 151 7.64 -8.54 -42.04
CA GLY A 151 8.75 -9.07 -42.82
C GLY A 151 10.04 -8.25 -42.75
N LYS A 152 10.06 -7.14 -42.00
CA LYS A 152 11.27 -6.36 -41.74
C LYS A 152 12.07 -6.99 -40.59
N VAL A 153 13.31 -6.54 -40.47
CA VAL A 153 14.24 -6.99 -39.42
C VAL A 153 14.77 -5.77 -38.68
N PHE A 154 14.79 -5.84 -37.35
CA PHE A 154 15.44 -4.85 -36.48
C PHE A 154 16.57 -5.53 -35.71
N ASP A 155 17.81 -5.15 -36.03
CA ASP A 155 19.02 -5.67 -35.39
C ASP A 155 19.41 -4.80 -34.18
N ILE A 156 19.84 -5.43 -33.10
CA ILE A 156 20.57 -4.80 -32.01
C ILE A 156 22.00 -5.32 -32.09
N VAL A 157 22.98 -4.42 -32.24
CA VAL A 157 24.40 -4.75 -32.40
C VAL A 157 25.19 -4.06 -31.29
N VAL A 158 26.09 -4.79 -30.64
CA VAL A 158 26.88 -4.27 -29.52
C VAL A 158 28.36 -4.47 -29.82
N GLN A 159 29.11 -3.38 -29.74
CA GLN A 159 30.56 -3.35 -29.88
C GLN A 159 31.21 -3.25 -28.50
N ASP A 160 32.33 -3.94 -28.35
CA ASP A 160 33.15 -3.93 -27.13
C ASP A 160 32.41 -4.42 -25.87
N LEU A 161 31.44 -5.33 -26.00
CA LEU A 161 30.77 -5.92 -24.84
C LEU A 161 31.72 -6.81 -24.04
N SER A 162 31.76 -6.60 -22.73
CA SER A 162 32.50 -7.44 -21.80
C SER A 162 31.86 -7.33 -20.41
N PRO A 163 32.19 -8.22 -19.46
CA PRO A 163 31.71 -8.10 -18.08
C PRO A 163 32.08 -6.77 -17.39
N ASP A 164 33.17 -6.13 -17.84
CA ASP A 164 33.60 -4.82 -17.36
C ASP A 164 32.92 -3.68 -18.13
N ASN A 165 32.64 -3.88 -19.42
CA ASN A 165 32.08 -2.89 -20.34
C ASN A 165 30.55 -2.90 -20.35
N LYS A 166 29.94 -2.43 -19.25
CA LYS A 166 28.47 -2.34 -19.09
C LYS A 166 27.88 -0.96 -19.40
N TYR A 167 28.71 0.05 -19.65
CA TYR A 167 28.23 1.39 -19.92
C TYR A 167 28.13 1.66 -21.40
N ILE A 168 27.13 2.42 -21.82
CA ILE A 168 27.02 2.86 -23.21
C ILE A 168 27.91 4.10 -23.38
N GLY A 169 28.95 4.01 -24.22
CA GLY A 169 29.78 5.15 -24.61
C GLY A 169 29.13 5.98 -25.71
N THR A 170 28.63 5.33 -26.76
CA THR A 170 27.81 5.94 -27.81
C THR A 170 26.76 4.97 -28.33
N ALA A 171 25.67 5.50 -28.87
CA ALA A 171 24.63 4.71 -29.53
C ALA A 171 24.29 5.30 -30.90
N TYR A 172 23.90 4.45 -31.84
CA TYR A 172 23.46 4.82 -33.17
C TYR A 172 22.15 4.13 -33.51
N LEU A 173 21.23 4.86 -34.14
CA LEU A 173 20.02 4.29 -34.72
C LEU A 173 20.08 4.49 -36.23
N ASN A 174 20.14 3.39 -36.97
CA ASN A 174 20.27 3.40 -38.44
C ASN A 174 21.47 4.23 -38.94
N GLY A 175 22.59 4.18 -38.20
CA GLY A 175 23.83 4.91 -38.52
C GLY A 175 23.86 6.36 -38.02
N GLU A 176 22.75 6.91 -37.53
CA GLU A 176 22.68 8.26 -36.98
C GLU A 176 22.92 8.23 -35.48
N VAL A 177 23.65 9.22 -34.95
CA VAL A 177 23.97 9.30 -33.52
C VAL A 177 22.70 9.46 -32.71
N LEU A 178 22.42 8.51 -31.82
CA LEU A 178 21.27 8.53 -30.92
C LEU A 178 21.68 9.14 -29.59
N GLN A 179 21.28 10.39 -29.34
CA GLN A 179 21.60 11.10 -28.08
C GLN A 179 20.54 10.92 -26.99
N ARG A 180 19.36 10.42 -27.32
CA ARG A 180 18.26 10.16 -26.39
C ARG A 180 18.33 8.75 -25.81
N THR A 181 17.79 8.57 -24.61
CA THR A 181 17.85 7.30 -23.86
C THR A 181 16.60 6.42 -24.08
N PHE A 182 15.96 6.55 -25.23
CA PHE A 182 14.81 5.76 -25.63
C PHE A 182 14.72 5.62 -27.15
N ILE A 183 14.04 4.56 -27.59
CA ILE A 183 13.61 4.35 -28.98
C ILE A 183 12.09 4.26 -29.02
N THR A 184 11.52 4.46 -30.19
CA THR A 184 10.06 4.41 -30.41
C THR A 184 9.64 3.12 -31.09
N HIS A 185 8.37 2.75 -30.92
CA HIS A 185 7.77 1.61 -31.60
C HIS A 185 7.90 1.72 -33.12
N ASP A 186 7.65 2.91 -33.67
CA ASP A 186 7.79 3.20 -35.11
C ASP A 186 9.20 2.96 -35.64
N GLU A 187 10.23 3.28 -34.86
CA GLU A 187 11.62 3.01 -35.23
C GLU A 187 11.93 1.52 -35.27
N ILE A 188 11.35 0.74 -34.35
CA ILE A 188 11.50 -0.72 -34.35
C ILE A 188 10.76 -1.32 -35.55
N ILE A 189 9.46 -1.04 -35.73
CA ILE A 189 8.65 -1.67 -36.78
C ILE A 189 9.08 -1.25 -38.19
N ASN A 190 9.83 -0.14 -38.33
CA ASN A 190 10.43 0.25 -39.60
C ASN A 190 11.67 -0.56 -39.98
N GLY A 191 12.15 -1.43 -39.09
CA GLY A 191 13.37 -2.22 -39.25
C GLY A 191 14.64 -1.36 -39.18
N GLY A 192 15.79 -1.99 -39.41
CA GLY A 192 17.09 -1.34 -39.37
C GLY A 192 17.96 -1.85 -38.23
N ALA A 193 18.76 -0.97 -37.61
CA ALA A 193 19.69 -1.36 -36.56
C ALA A 193 19.83 -0.32 -35.44
N LEU A 194 19.87 -0.80 -34.20
CA LEU A 194 20.32 -0.08 -33.02
C LEU A 194 21.71 -0.60 -32.64
N GLU A 195 22.71 0.28 -32.65
CA GLU A 195 24.09 -0.07 -32.37
C GLU A 195 24.57 0.60 -31.08
N PHE A 196 25.17 -0.17 -30.17
CA PHE A 196 25.77 0.30 -28.93
C PHE A 196 27.28 0.10 -28.96
N HIS A 197 28.03 1.10 -28.53
CA HIS A 197 29.48 1.01 -28.33
C HIS A 197 29.75 1.13 -26.83
N MET A 198 30.24 0.05 -26.23
CA MET A 198 30.30 -0.09 -24.78
C MET A 198 31.63 0.43 -24.20
N THR A 199 31.60 0.85 -22.94
CA THR A 199 32.76 1.34 -22.17
C THR A 199 32.75 0.77 -20.75
N ASP A 200 33.92 0.70 -20.13
CA ASP A 200 34.12 0.22 -18.75
C ASP A 200 33.82 1.29 -17.68
N GLN A 201 33.71 2.55 -18.09
CA GLN A 201 33.35 3.69 -17.24
C GLN A 201 32.06 4.37 -17.73
N PRO A 202 31.29 5.00 -16.84
CA PRO A 202 30.18 5.88 -17.21
C PRO A 202 30.62 6.93 -18.23
N SER A 203 29.77 7.17 -19.23
CA SER A 203 29.99 8.19 -20.26
C SER A 203 28.99 9.35 -20.13
N ASP A 204 29.18 10.39 -20.94
CA ASP A 204 28.24 11.51 -21.06
C ASP A 204 27.05 11.22 -21.98
N TRP A 205 26.91 9.98 -22.50
CA TRP A 205 25.79 9.60 -23.36
C TRP A 205 24.46 9.74 -22.61
N GLY A 206 23.51 10.48 -23.19
CA GLY A 206 22.17 10.64 -22.64
C GLY A 206 22.06 11.47 -21.35
N THR A 207 23.13 12.14 -20.90
CA THR A 207 23.14 12.95 -19.66
C THR A 207 22.66 14.38 -19.85
N ARG A 208 22.44 14.81 -21.11
CA ARG A 208 22.00 16.17 -21.44
C ARG A 208 20.50 16.31 -21.31
N GLU A 209 20.06 17.48 -20.86
CA GLU A 209 18.65 17.85 -20.87
C GLU A 209 18.07 17.75 -22.29
N GLY A 210 16.88 17.16 -22.40
CA GLY A 210 16.23 16.83 -23.67
C GLY A 210 16.58 15.44 -24.24
N SER A 211 17.52 14.72 -23.62
CA SER A 211 17.81 13.32 -23.97
C SER A 211 16.92 12.31 -23.24
N GLU A 212 16.31 12.71 -22.13
CA GLU A 212 15.44 11.87 -21.32
C GLU A 212 14.13 11.51 -22.03
N PRO A 213 13.48 10.38 -21.66
CA PRO A 213 12.12 10.10 -22.08
C PRO A 213 11.15 11.03 -21.37
N ILE A 214 9.99 11.26 -21.99
CA ILE A 214 8.93 12.10 -21.42
C ILE A 214 7.64 11.29 -21.41
N THR A 215 7.06 11.14 -20.22
CA THR A 215 5.68 10.70 -20.02
C THR A 215 4.99 11.74 -19.16
N GLU A 216 3.96 12.36 -19.71
CA GLU A 216 3.20 13.42 -19.05
C GLU A 216 1.72 13.35 -19.44
N ILE A 217 0.87 13.75 -18.50
CA ILE A 217 -0.54 14.00 -18.77
C ILE A 217 -0.69 15.50 -19.05
N SER A 218 -0.91 15.85 -20.31
CA SER A 218 -1.12 17.25 -20.73
C SER A 218 -2.59 17.64 -20.86
N ASP A 219 -3.48 16.65 -21.02
CA ASP A 219 -4.92 16.82 -21.21
C ASP A 219 -5.71 16.19 -20.06
N HIS A 220 -6.98 16.59 -19.90
CA HIS A 220 -7.88 16.05 -18.87
C HIS A 220 -7.31 16.10 -17.44
N LEU A 221 -6.50 17.12 -17.14
CA LEU A 221 -5.88 17.32 -15.83
C LEU A 221 -6.90 17.21 -14.68
N ILE A 222 -6.54 16.40 -13.69
CA ILE A 222 -7.30 16.13 -12.47
C ILE A 222 -6.80 17.06 -11.37
N VAL A 223 -7.72 17.74 -10.69
CA VAL A 223 -7.37 18.48 -9.46
C VAL A 223 -7.32 17.47 -8.31
N PRO A 224 -6.17 17.32 -7.61
CA PRO A 224 -6.07 16.37 -6.52
C PRO A 224 -7.00 16.72 -5.37
N ALA A 225 -7.72 15.74 -4.82
CA ALA A 225 -8.53 15.98 -3.64
C ALA A 225 -7.64 16.31 -2.42
N PRO A 226 -8.07 17.24 -1.54
CA PRO A 226 -7.36 17.51 -0.31
C PRO A 226 -7.46 16.33 0.66
N PHE A 227 -6.53 16.27 1.61
CA PHE A 227 -6.48 15.26 2.66
C PHE A 227 -6.31 15.90 4.05
N ILE A 228 -6.69 15.16 5.09
CA ILE A 228 -6.44 15.55 6.49
C ILE A 228 -4.97 15.25 6.78
N GLU A 229 -4.19 16.29 6.99
CA GLU A 229 -2.77 16.18 7.34
C GLU A 229 -2.60 15.92 8.85
N ASN A 230 -3.40 16.59 9.68
CA ASN A 230 -3.49 16.35 11.12
C ASN A 230 -4.95 16.38 11.57
N GLY A 231 -5.27 15.61 12.60
CA GLY A 231 -6.58 15.59 13.26
C GLY A 231 -7.07 14.17 13.48
N ASP A 232 -7.16 13.77 14.75
CA ASP A 232 -7.67 12.45 15.13
C ASP A 232 -9.15 12.33 14.76
N VAL A 233 -9.48 11.31 13.97
CA VAL A 233 -10.87 11.02 13.54
C VAL A 233 -11.75 10.71 14.75
N ALA A 234 -11.20 10.08 15.79
CA ALA A 234 -11.86 9.84 17.07
C ALA A 234 -11.08 10.51 18.20
N PHE A 235 -11.73 11.37 19.01
CA PHE A 235 -11.02 12.25 19.95
C PHE A 235 -11.71 12.40 21.33
N LYS A 236 -10.90 12.53 22.40
CA LYS A 236 -11.33 12.71 23.81
C LYS A 236 -11.31 14.20 24.21
N GLY A 237 -12.19 14.99 23.61
CA GLY A 237 -12.32 16.43 23.94
C GLY A 237 -12.49 17.29 22.71
N GLU A 238 -11.37 17.70 22.12
CA GLU A 238 -11.29 18.42 20.85
C GLU A 238 -10.14 17.87 19.98
N THR A 239 -10.22 18.10 18.68
CA THR A 239 -9.17 17.76 17.71
C THR A 239 -8.95 18.96 16.79
N GLU A 240 -7.68 19.30 16.57
CA GLU A 240 -7.29 20.31 15.60
C GLU A 240 -7.11 19.64 14.24
N ILE A 241 -7.84 20.13 13.25
CA ILE A 241 -7.82 19.61 11.88
C ILE A 241 -6.99 20.54 11.02
N SER A 242 -5.93 20.00 10.40
CA SER A 242 -5.23 20.64 9.29
C SER A 242 -5.47 19.90 7.99
N LEU A 243 -5.72 20.67 6.92
CA LEU A 243 -5.93 20.14 5.58
C LEU A 243 -4.75 20.49 4.69
N ALA A 244 -4.37 19.55 3.83
CA ALA A 244 -3.32 19.72 2.84
C ALA A 244 -3.78 19.23 1.46
N ASN A 245 -3.02 19.59 0.43
CA ASN A 245 -3.21 19.14 -0.94
C ASN A 245 -1.84 18.81 -1.55
N SER A 246 -1.77 17.82 -2.43
CA SER A 246 -0.52 17.51 -3.15
C SER A 246 -0.14 18.60 -4.15
N ASP A 247 -1.10 19.39 -4.63
CA ASP A 247 -0.86 20.59 -5.42
C ASP A 247 -1.03 21.84 -4.55
N ASN A 248 0.10 22.46 -4.20
CA ASN A 248 0.13 23.67 -3.36
C ASN A 248 -0.56 24.90 -4.00
N ASN A 249 -0.88 24.86 -5.29
CA ASN A 249 -1.61 25.92 -5.98
C ASN A 249 -3.12 25.71 -5.96
N ALA A 250 -3.61 24.53 -5.53
CA ALA A 250 -5.03 24.26 -5.43
C ALA A 250 -5.62 24.93 -4.18
N THR A 251 -6.76 25.61 -4.35
CA THR A 251 -7.47 26.22 -3.22
C THR A 251 -8.36 25.17 -2.56
N ILE A 252 -8.17 24.94 -1.26
CA ILE A 252 -8.96 23.98 -0.49
C ILE A 252 -10.25 24.64 0.01
N PHE A 253 -11.35 23.91 -0.10
CA PHE A 253 -12.66 24.24 0.47
C PHE A 253 -13.12 23.13 1.39
N TYR A 254 -13.80 23.52 2.46
CA TYR A 254 -14.36 22.56 3.41
C TYR A 254 -15.72 23.02 3.91
N LYS A 255 -16.51 22.05 4.37
CA LYS A 255 -17.70 22.28 5.18
C LYS A 255 -17.74 21.31 6.35
N LEU A 256 -18.37 21.75 7.43
CA LEU A 256 -18.66 20.93 8.60
C LEU A 256 -20.18 20.81 8.75
N ASP A 257 -20.66 19.59 8.84
CA ASP A 257 -22.08 19.26 8.94
C ASP A 257 -22.87 19.93 7.78
N ASP A 258 -23.97 20.61 8.11
CA ASP A 258 -24.84 21.33 7.17
C ASP A 258 -24.39 22.78 6.90
N GLN A 259 -23.17 23.17 7.33
CA GLN A 259 -22.64 24.49 7.02
C GLN A 259 -22.28 24.56 5.53
N GLY A 260 -22.45 25.73 4.90
CA GLY A 260 -22.00 25.91 3.52
C GLY A 260 -20.47 25.76 3.39
N PHE A 261 -20.00 25.45 2.19
CA PHE A 261 -18.56 25.41 1.92
C PHE A 261 -17.91 26.77 2.13
N LYS A 262 -16.74 26.76 2.75
CA LYS A 262 -15.88 27.92 2.92
C LYS A 262 -14.44 27.56 2.58
N LYS A 263 -13.67 28.57 2.18
CA LYS A 263 -12.26 28.43 1.88
C LYS A 263 -11.48 28.06 3.15
N TYR A 264 -10.57 27.10 3.04
CA TYR A 264 -9.64 26.75 4.10
C TYR A 264 -8.44 27.70 4.07
N GLU A 265 -8.18 28.38 5.19
CA GLU A 265 -7.09 29.35 5.32
C GLU A 265 -6.10 28.97 6.43
N GLN A 266 -6.58 28.29 7.47
CA GLN A 266 -5.80 27.88 8.63
C GLN A 266 -6.47 26.68 9.31
N PRO A 267 -5.72 25.90 10.12
CA PRO A 267 -6.28 24.83 10.93
C PRO A 267 -7.46 25.30 11.79
N PHE A 268 -8.37 24.38 12.08
CA PHE A 268 -9.54 24.67 12.89
C PHE A 268 -9.84 23.52 13.85
N VAL A 269 -10.45 23.85 14.98
CA VAL A 269 -10.75 22.89 16.05
C VAL A 269 -12.21 22.47 15.99
N ILE A 270 -12.47 21.17 16.16
CA ILE A 270 -13.80 20.64 16.47
C ILE A 270 -13.81 19.98 17.84
N ASN A 271 -14.92 20.11 18.57
CA ASN A 271 -15.09 19.55 19.90
C ASN A 271 -16.39 18.74 20.06
N LYS A 272 -17.02 18.40 18.93
CA LYS A 272 -18.25 17.60 18.83
C LYS A 272 -18.13 16.67 17.62
N PRO A 273 -18.84 15.53 17.61
CA PRO A 273 -18.96 14.72 16.41
C PRO A 273 -19.41 15.59 15.25
N SER A 274 -18.71 15.48 14.12
CA SER A 274 -18.91 16.36 12.97
C SER A 274 -18.69 15.57 11.67
N LEU A 275 -19.37 15.97 10.60
CA LEU A 275 -19.11 15.47 9.26
C LEU A 275 -18.29 16.50 8.48
N LEU A 276 -17.04 16.18 8.14
CA LEU A 276 -16.19 17.03 7.32
C LEU A 276 -16.32 16.60 5.86
N GLU A 277 -16.69 17.53 4.97
CA GLU A 277 -16.56 17.32 3.53
C GLU A 277 -15.58 18.36 2.96
N VAL A 278 -14.65 17.89 2.13
CA VAL A 278 -13.57 18.70 1.55
C VAL A 278 -13.47 18.50 0.04
N TYR A 279 -13.07 19.55 -0.66
CA TYR A 279 -12.65 19.49 -2.06
C TYR A 279 -11.64 20.60 -2.34
N SER A 280 -10.97 20.56 -3.48
CA SER A 280 -10.08 21.62 -3.93
C SER A 280 -10.49 22.13 -5.31
N GLU A 281 -10.14 23.38 -5.59
CA GLU A 281 -10.36 24.02 -6.88
C GLU A 281 -9.04 24.55 -7.45
N LYS A 282 -8.84 24.34 -8.75
CA LYS A 282 -7.75 24.95 -9.51
C LYS A 282 -8.23 25.27 -10.92
N GLU A 283 -8.02 26.52 -11.36
CA GLU A 283 -8.34 26.98 -12.72
C GLU A 283 -9.79 26.68 -13.15
N GLY A 284 -10.75 26.81 -12.22
CA GLY A 284 -12.17 26.57 -12.47
C GLY A 284 -12.57 25.09 -12.56
N LYS A 285 -11.68 24.16 -12.22
CA LYS A 285 -11.98 22.73 -12.05
C LYS A 285 -12.01 22.36 -10.57
N GLU A 286 -12.95 21.49 -10.19
CA GLU A 286 -13.05 20.92 -8.84
C GLU A 286 -12.43 19.51 -8.79
N SER A 287 -11.83 19.16 -7.65
CA SER A 287 -11.49 17.78 -7.33
C SER A 287 -12.75 16.95 -7.01
N ALA A 288 -12.57 15.64 -6.86
CA ALA A 288 -13.54 14.83 -6.14
C ALA A 288 -13.75 15.37 -4.72
N ARG A 289 -14.97 15.22 -4.18
CA ARG A 289 -15.29 15.57 -2.80
C ARG A 289 -15.08 14.39 -1.89
N ILE A 290 -14.38 14.60 -0.79
CA ILE A 290 -14.05 13.57 0.20
C ILE A 290 -14.79 13.90 1.49
N THR A 291 -15.39 12.88 2.11
CA THR A 291 -16.13 13.04 3.36
C THR A 291 -15.52 12.17 4.45
N THR A 292 -15.31 12.77 5.63
CA THR A 292 -14.79 12.10 6.82
C THR A 292 -15.71 12.40 8.00
N LYS A 293 -16.18 11.34 8.67
CA LYS A 293 -16.98 11.47 9.89
C LYS A 293 -16.05 11.43 11.10
N PHE A 294 -16.13 12.46 11.94
CA PHE A 294 -15.39 12.57 13.19
C PHE A 294 -16.25 12.13 14.37
N TYR A 295 -15.63 11.44 15.32
CA TYR A 295 -16.25 10.82 16.48
C TYR A 295 -15.71 11.42 17.77
N LYS A 296 -16.58 11.63 18.76
CA LYS A 296 -16.18 12.10 20.07
C LYS A 296 -16.28 10.97 21.07
N ILE A 297 -15.16 10.64 21.68
CA ILE A 297 -15.03 9.62 22.70
C ILE A 297 -15.32 10.25 24.07
N ASP A 298 -16.00 9.52 24.98
CA ASP A 298 -16.10 9.95 26.38
C ASP A 298 -14.67 10.01 26.97
N PRO A 299 -14.17 11.18 27.38
CA PRO A 299 -12.80 11.33 27.86
C PRO A 299 -12.51 10.53 29.14
N ASN A 300 -13.56 10.05 29.82
CA ASN A 300 -13.43 9.23 31.01
C ASN A 300 -13.29 7.73 30.69
N LEU A 301 -13.54 7.33 29.43
CA LEU A 301 -13.36 5.95 28.98
C LEU A 301 -11.89 5.66 28.70
N SER A 302 -11.41 4.55 29.27
CA SER A 302 -10.13 3.94 28.91
C SER A 302 -10.27 2.44 28.86
N ILE A 303 -9.45 1.81 28.03
CA ILE A 303 -9.44 0.36 27.86
C ILE A 303 -8.05 -0.20 28.14
N LYS A 304 -8.01 -1.36 28.80
CA LYS A 304 -6.84 -2.20 28.96
C LYS A 304 -7.10 -3.52 28.26
N LEU A 305 -6.24 -3.87 27.33
CA LEU A 305 -6.21 -5.18 26.70
C LEU A 305 -5.22 -6.07 27.48
N GLU A 306 -5.68 -7.26 27.89
CA GLU A 306 -4.82 -8.28 28.50
C GLU A 306 -4.27 -9.25 27.44
N THR A 307 -4.75 -9.15 26.20
CA THR A 307 -4.28 -9.90 25.03
C THR A 307 -3.85 -8.95 23.91
N ASP A 308 -2.85 -9.36 23.13
CA ASP A 308 -2.31 -8.56 22.05
C ASP A 308 -3.14 -8.75 20.77
N TYR A 309 -3.51 -7.65 20.12
CA TYR A 309 -4.04 -7.67 18.76
C TYR A 309 -2.90 -7.72 17.74
N ALA A 310 -3.19 -8.23 16.55
CA ALA A 310 -2.22 -8.27 15.47
C ALA A 310 -1.99 -6.86 14.88
N ASN A 311 -0.73 -6.47 14.71
CA ASN A 311 -0.36 -5.16 14.16
C ASN A 311 -0.99 -4.89 12.77
N GLN A 312 -1.22 -5.93 11.96
CA GLN A 312 -1.84 -5.80 10.64
C GLN A 312 -3.34 -5.45 10.69
N TYR A 313 -4.00 -5.70 11.83
CA TYR A 313 -5.42 -5.44 12.09
C TYR A 313 -5.58 -4.69 13.44
N ASN A 314 -4.97 -3.50 13.54
CA ASN A 314 -4.97 -2.74 14.79
C ASN A 314 -6.16 -1.78 14.98
N ALA A 315 -6.90 -1.49 13.91
CA ALA A 315 -8.03 -0.55 13.88
C ALA A 315 -7.76 0.83 14.49
N GLY A 316 -6.53 1.34 14.36
CA GLY A 316 -6.16 2.63 14.96
C GLY A 316 -5.59 2.52 16.38
N GLY A 317 -5.45 1.30 16.93
CA GLY A 317 -4.69 1.03 18.14
C GLY A 317 -5.55 0.61 19.33
N ILE A 318 -5.06 0.87 20.55
CA ILE A 318 -5.67 0.32 21.78
C ILE A 318 -7.11 0.76 22.01
N ASP A 319 -7.45 1.99 21.63
CA ASP A 319 -8.77 2.59 21.85
C ASP A 319 -9.80 2.17 20.79
N ALA A 320 -9.43 1.36 19.77
CA ALA A 320 -10.30 0.99 18.65
C ALA A 320 -11.62 0.31 19.08
N LEU A 321 -11.63 -0.39 20.22
CA LEU A 321 -12.84 -1.04 20.73
C LEU A 321 -13.76 -0.07 21.49
N ILE A 322 -13.41 1.21 21.63
CA ILE A 322 -14.18 2.22 22.36
C ILE A 322 -14.15 3.60 21.67
N ASP A 323 -13.79 3.65 20.38
CA ASP A 323 -13.60 4.90 19.65
C ASP A 323 -14.89 5.42 18.97
N GLY A 324 -15.94 4.60 18.94
CA GLY A 324 -17.24 4.91 18.35
C GLY A 324 -17.31 4.68 16.84
N ILE A 325 -16.24 4.19 16.22
CA ILE A 325 -16.18 3.83 14.81
C ILE A 325 -16.75 2.43 14.65
N LEU A 326 -17.69 2.26 13.72
CA LEU A 326 -18.29 0.95 13.46
C LEU A 326 -17.62 0.27 12.27
N GLY A 327 -17.30 -1.00 12.46
CA GLY A 327 -16.73 -1.89 11.47
C GLY A 327 -17.64 -2.10 10.26
N ALA A 328 -17.08 -2.05 9.05
CA ALA A 328 -17.77 -2.42 7.82
C ALA A 328 -17.69 -3.92 7.56
N LYS A 329 -18.56 -4.47 6.69
CA LYS A 329 -18.50 -5.89 6.29
C LYS A 329 -17.19 -6.24 5.58
N ASP A 330 -16.62 -5.31 4.84
CA ASP A 330 -15.30 -5.48 4.26
C ASP A 330 -14.25 -5.13 5.31
N PHE A 331 -13.59 -6.15 5.86
CA PHE A 331 -12.58 -5.93 6.89
C PHE A 331 -11.36 -5.13 6.42
N ARG A 332 -11.14 -5.06 5.10
CA ARG A 332 -10.03 -4.33 4.49
C ARG A 332 -10.18 -2.80 4.64
N THR A 333 -11.32 -2.31 5.11
CA THR A 333 -11.48 -0.91 5.55
C THR A 333 -10.59 -0.55 6.74
N GLY A 334 -10.05 -1.55 7.46
CA GLY A 334 -9.11 -1.34 8.55
C GLY A 334 -9.78 -0.93 9.87
N THR A 335 -11.09 -1.11 10.00
CA THR A 335 -11.90 -0.74 11.17
C THR A 335 -12.11 -1.89 12.17
N TRP A 336 -11.38 -3.00 12.04
CA TRP A 336 -11.53 -4.16 12.91
C TRP A 336 -10.24 -4.47 13.66
N GLN A 337 -10.34 -4.67 14.97
CA GLN A 337 -9.21 -5.13 15.78
C GLN A 337 -9.16 -6.67 15.73
N GLY A 338 -8.07 -7.21 15.17
CA GLY A 338 -7.92 -8.62 14.89
C GLY A 338 -7.01 -9.36 15.88
N TYR A 339 -7.46 -10.52 16.34
CA TYR A 339 -6.75 -11.41 17.26
C TYR A 339 -6.51 -12.76 16.58
N HIS A 340 -5.27 -13.24 16.54
CA HIS A 340 -4.91 -14.50 15.89
C HIS A 340 -4.66 -15.59 16.93
N ASP A 341 -5.42 -16.69 16.86
CA ASP A 341 -5.31 -17.82 17.79
C ASP A 341 -5.28 -17.43 19.28
N THR A 342 -5.96 -16.34 19.63
CA THR A 342 -6.00 -15.81 20.98
C THR A 342 -7.37 -15.21 21.28
N ASP A 343 -7.75 -15.29 22.55
CA ASP A 343 -9.00 -14.71 23.05
C ASP A 343 -8.88 -13.19 23.13
N LEU A 344 -10.00 -12.48 23.03
CA LEU A 344 -10.06 -11.10 23.48
C LEU A 344 -10.28 -11.08 24.99
N ILE A 345 -9.44 -10.36 25.72
CA ILE A 345 -9.69 -9.99 27.13
C ILE A 345 -9.53 -8.49 27.28
N ALA A 346 -10.65 -7.77 27.32
CA ALA A 346 -10.69 -6.31 27.39
C ALA A 346 -11.33 -5.85 28.71
N SER A 347 -10.69 -4.89 29.39
CA SER A 347 -11.23 -4.23 30.58
C SER A 347 -11.39 -2.72 30.33
N ILE A 348 -12.61 -2.22 30.42
CA ILE A 348 -12.98 -0.83 30.21
C ILE A 348 -13.16 -0.16 31.58
N ASP A 349 -12.49 0.96 31.85
CA ASP A 349 -12.76 1.86 32.99
C ASP A 349 -13.70 2.98 32.51
N LEU A 350 -14.85 3.10 33.16
CA LEU A 350 -15.85 4.16 32.92
C LEU A 350 -15.47 5.51 33.56
N GLY A 351 -14.33 5.55 34.28
CA GLY A 351 -13.79 6.68 35.02
C GLY A 351 -14.44 6.89 36.38
N SER A 352 -15.72 6.56 36.51
CA SER A 352 -16.49 6.64 37.75
C SER A 352 -17.49 5.48 37.86
N LEU A 353 -18.07 5.31 39.05
CA LEU A 353 -19.20 4.40 39.22
C LEU A 353 -20.40 4.97 38.42
N LYS A 354 -20.95 4.19 37.49
CA LYS A 354 -22.09 4.56 36.63
C LYS A 354 -23.12 3.43 36.61
N LEU A 355 -24.39 3.78 36.48
CA LEU A 355 -25.45 2.81 36.20
C LEU A 355 -25.23 2.24 34.80
N VAL A 356 -25.12 0.91 34.70
CA VAL A 356 -24.98 0.19 33.43
C VAL A 356 -26.26 -0.61 33.18
N ASN A 357 -26.85 -0.41 32.01
CA ASN A 357 -28.09 -1.02 31.55
C ASN A 357 -27.82 -2.03 30.43
N LEU A 358 -26.95 -1.70 29.50
CA LEU A 358 -26.64 -2.53 28.34
C LEU A 358 -25.14 -2.45 28.03
N VAL A 359 -24.53 -3.61 27.76
CA VAL A 359 -23.20 -3.71 27.16
C VAL A 359 -23.34 -4.46 25.84
N SER A 360 -22.74 -3.96 24.77
CA SER A 360 -22.77 -4.64 23.46
C SER A 360 -21.41 -4.60 22.79
N VAL A 361 -21.11 -5.60 21.96
CA VAL A 361 -19.85 -5.71 21.20
C VAL A 361 -20.12 -6.38 19.85
N ASN A 362 -19.44 -5.92 18.79
CA ASN A 362 -19.58 -6.46 17.44
C ASN A 362 -18.47 -7.44 17.08
N PHE A 363 -18.83 -8.46 16.31
CA PHE A 363 -17.90 -9.42 15.72
C PHE A 363 -18.16 -9.55 14.23
N LEU A 364 -17.09 -9.69 13.45
CA LEU A 364 -17.18 -10.03 12.03
C LEU A 364 -17.05 -11.54 11.84
N GLN A 365 -17.76 -12.07 10.85
CA GLN A 365 -17.50 -13.38 10.27
C GLN A 365 -17.24 -13.25 8.77
N ASP A 366 -16.13 -13.85 8.34
CA ASP A 366 -15.80 -14.13 6.95
C ASP A 366 -14.92 -15.40 6.95
N GLN A 367 -15.58 -16.57 6.95
CA GLN A 367 -14.90 -17.83 7.22
C GLN A 367 -13.88 -18.16 6.14
N ARG A 368 -14.11 -17.80 4.86
CA ARG A 368 -13.11 -17.97 3.79
C ARG A 368 -11.82 -17.20 4.05
N SER A 369 -11.92 -16.09 4.77
CA SER A 369 -10.80 -15.28 5.22
C SER A 369 -10.31 -15.67 6.62
N TRP A 370 -10.62 -16.90 7.09
CA TRP A 370 -10.27 -17.42 8.40
C TRP A 370 -10.87 -16.64 9.59
N ILE A 371 -11.84 -15.75 9.36
CA ILE A 371 -12.45 -14.89 10.39
C ILE A 371 -13.73 -15.55 10.90
N PHE A 372 -13.72 -15.94 12.17
CA PHE A 372 -14.83 -16.64 12.82
C PHE A 372 -15.43 -15.78 13.94
N TYR A 373 -16.73 -15.97 14.18
CA TYR A 373 -17.34 -15.51 15.43
C TYR A 373 -16.65 -16.17 16.63
N PRO A 374 -16.68 -15.53 17.82
CA PRO A 374 -16.22 -16.19 19.03
C PRO A 374 -17.12 -17.38 19.38
N THR A 375 -16.59 -18.40 20.04
CA THR A 375 -17.38 -19.55 20.52
C THR A 375 -18.24 -19.20 21.73
N GLU A 376 -17.78 -18.24 22.53
CA GLU A 376 -18.47 -17.72 23.70
C GLU A 376 -18.03 -16.28 23.96
N VAL A 377 -18.96 -15.40 24.29
CA VAL A 377 -18.67 -14.04 24.76
C VAL A 377 -19.20 -13.89 26.17
N GLN A 378 -18.33 -13.45 27.07
CA GLN A 378 -18.63 -13.27 28.47
C GLN A 378 -18.46 -11.81 28.88
N CYS A 379 -19.31 -11.33 29.78
CA CYS A 379 -19.26 -9.99 30.32
C CYS A 379 -19.31 -9.99 31.85
N PHE A 380 -18.45 -9.16 32.45
CA PHE A 380 -18.32 -9.01 33.89
C PHE A 380 -18.30 -7.53 34.27
N GLY A 381 -18.80 -7.21 35.46
CA GLY A 381 -18.76 -5.87 36.02
C GLY A 381 -17.92 -5.82 37.30
N SER A 382 -17.24 -4.71 37.55
CA SER A 382 -16.52 -4.46 38.80
C SER A 382 -16.68 -3.02 39.28
N LYS A 383 -16.67 -2.83 40.60
CA LYS A 383 -16.64 -1.50 41.22
C LYS A 383 -15.22 -1.00 41.49
N ASN A 384 -14.24 -1.91 41.57
CA ASN A 384 -12.87 -1.61 42.01
C ASN A 384 -11.77 -2.04 41.01
N GLY A 385 -12.14 -2.70 39.91
CA GLY A 385 -11.22 -3.13 38.85
C GLY A 385 -10.41 -4.38 39.22
N LYS A 386 -10.72 -5.03 40.35
CA LYS A 386 -10.06 -6.26 40.83
C LYS A 386 -11.05 -7.40 40.94
N ASP A 387 -12.18 -7.14 41.60
CA ASP A 387 -13.22 -8.13 41.83
C ASP A 387 -14.28 -8.02 40.74
N PHE A 388 -14.14 -8.84 39.70
CA PHE A 388 -15.10 -8.92 38.60
C PHE A 388 -16.18 -9.95 38.91
N VAL A 389 -17.45 -9.53 38.81
CA VAL A 389 -18.61 -10.40 38.97
C VAL A 389 -19.37 -10.53 37.65
N PRO A 390 -19.93 -11.71 37.33
CA PRO A 390 -20.77 -11.88 36.15
C PRO A 390 -21.95 -10.90 36.17
N ILE A 391 -22.27 -10.28 35.02
CA ILE A 391 -23.48 -9.48 34.87
C ILE A 391 -24.67 -10.38 34.46
N PRO A 392 -25.95 -9.96 34.55
CA PRO A 392 -27.06 -10.76 34.06
C PRO A 392 -26.90 -11.16 32.59
N ASN A 393 -27.22 -12.42 32.25
CA ASN A 393 -26.96 -13.03 30.94
C ASN A 393 -25.47 -12.97 30.56
N GLU A 394 -24.59 -13.18 31.54
CA GLU A 394 -23.14 -12.98 31.47
C GLU A 394 -22.44 -13.66 30.32
N SER A 395 -23.05 -14.68 29.71
CA SER A 395 -22.43 -15.48 28.66
C SER A 395 -23.42 -15.71 27.52
N THR A 396 -22.95 -15.45 26.30
CA THR A 396 -23.61 -15.82 25.06
C THR A 396 -22.74 -16.84 24.33
N LYS A 397 -23.23 -18.07 24.18
CA LYS A 397 -22.59 -19.09 23.33
C LYS A 397 -23.01 -18.90 21.89
N ILE A 398 -22.08 -19.10 20.96
CA ILE A 398 -22.31 -18.98 19.53
C ILE A 398 -21.80 -20.25 18.86
N ASP A 399 -22.62 -20.80 17.97
CA ASP A 399 -22.20 -21.89 17.09
C ASP A 399 -21.32 -21.34 15.96
N ALA A 400 -20.08 -21.02 16.29
CA ALA A 400 -19.13 -20.38 15.38
C ALA A 400 -18.58 -21.34 14.31
N VAL A 401 -18.65 -22.65 14.55
CA VAL A 401 -18.03 -23.67 13.70
C VAL A 401 -18.96 -24.20 12.60
N THR A 402 -20.21 -23.72 12.56
CA THR A 402 -21.12 -24.03 11.47
C THR A 402 -20.65 -23.37 10.16
N PRO A 403 -20.48 -24.12 9.06
CA PRO A 403 -20.08 -23.56 7.77
C PRO A 403 -21.04 -22.47 7.28
N SER A 404 -20.49 -21.37 6.81
CA SER A 404 -21.22 -20.24 6.25
C SER A 404 -20.39 -19.54 5.17
N GLU A 405 -21.06 -19.22 4.06
CA GLU A 405 -20.51 -18.45 2.95
C GLU A 405 -20.83 -16.96 3.06
N THR A 406 -21.56 -16.55 4.10
CA THR A 406 -22.02 -15.17 4.26
C THR A 406 -21.06 -14.36 5.10
N ILE A 407 -20.68 -13.19 4.60
CA ILE A 407 -20.01 -12.15 5.37
C ILE A 407 -21.05 -11.40 6.20
N ASP A 408 -20.92 -11.47 7.52
CA ASP A 408 -21.91 -10.91 8.42
C ASP A 408 -21.31 -10.34 9.70
N ILE A 409 -22.04 -9.41 10.31
CA ILE A 409 -21.66 -8.75 11.56
C ILE A 409 -22.68 -9.16 12.62
N LYS A 410 -22.18 -9.66 13.75
CA LYS A 410 -23.02 -10.05 14.88
C LYS A 410 -22.73 -9.17 16.08
N GLU A 411 -23.75 -8.47 16.53
CA GLU A 411 -23.75 -7.79 17.81
C GLU A 411 -24.12 -8.80 18.91
N VAL A 412 -23.29 -8.87 19.96
CA VAL A 412 -23.60 -9.59 21.19
C VAL A 412 -23.90 -8.57 22.29
N SER A 413 -25.06 -8.70 22.90
CA SER A 413 -25.61 -7.71 23.82
C SER A 413 -25.98 -8.35 25.17
N PHE A 414 -25.58 -7.67 26.26
CA PHE A 414 -25.80 -8.08 27.64
C PHE A 414 -26.70 -7.05 28.33
N GLY A 415 -27.95 -7.42 28.57
CA GLY A 415 -28.91 -6.56 29.26
C GLY A 415 -30.30 -7.17 29.33
N PRO A 416 -31.21 -6.51 30.08
CA PRO A 416 -30.96 -5.36 30.93
C PRO A 416 -30.17 -5.71 32.21
N ILE A 417 -29.17 -4.89 32.58
CA ILE A 417 -28.28 -5.12 33.74
C ILE A 417 -28.79 -4.40 35.00
N GLY A 418 -29.03 -3.08 34.91
CA GLY A 418 -29.61 -2.26 35.99
C GLY A 418 -28.75 -2.16 37.26
N LYS A 419 -27.42 -2.23 37.14
CA LYS A 419 -26.48 -2.19 38.27
C LYS A 419 -25.36 -1.19 38.03
N GLU A 420 -24.82 -0.66 39.13
CA GLU A 420 -23.70 0.27 39.07
C GLU A 420 -22.34 -0.43 39.01
N TYR A 421 -21.56 -0.10 37.99
CA TYR A 421 -20.19 -0.57 37.80
C TYR A 421 -19.29 0.60 37.43
N ARG A 422 -17.99 0.46 37.73
CA ARG A 422 -16.94 1.36 37.22
C ARG A 422 -16.16 0.70 36.10
N TYR A 423 -15.98 -0.62 36.17
CA TYR A 423 -15.25 -1.38 35.17
C TYR A 423 -16.16 -2.43 34.54
N ILE A 424 -16.00 -2.62 33.23
CA ILE A 424 -16.63 -3.69 32.46
C ILE A 424 -15.53 -4.52 31.83
N LYS A 425 -15.61 -5.84 31.94
CA LYS A 425 -14.67 -6.78 31.31
C LYS A 425 -15.42 -7.65 30.30
N ILE A 426 -14.89 -7.70 29.07
CA ILE A 426 -15.34 -8.58 28.01
C ILE A 426 -14.29 -9.66 27.78
N VAL A 427 -14.74 -10.91 27.72
CA VAL A 427 -13.93 -12.06 27.30
C VAL A 427 -14.60 -12.71 26.11
N ALA A 428 -13.97 -12.69 24.94
CA ALA A 428 -14.50 -13.38 23.76
C ALA A 428 -13.55 -14.50 23.35
N LYS A 429 -14.04 -15.73 23.40
CA LYS A 429 -13.25 -16.93 23.15
C LYS A 429 -13.13 -17.22 21.67
N THR A 430 -11.91 -17.39 21.19
CA THR A 430 -11.68 -17.75 19.78
C THR A 430 -12.11 -19.20 19.49
N VAL A 431 -12.24 -19.53 18.21
CA VAL A 431 -12.35 -20.93 17.75
C VAL A 431 -11.01 -21.64 17.92
N GLY A 432 -9.90 -20.91 17.79
CA GLY A 432 -8.55 -21.47 17.84
C GLY A 432 -8.20 -22.19 16.54
N GLN A 433 -7.92 -23.50 16.63
CA GLN A 433 -7.71 -24.35 15.46
C GLN A 433 -8.96 -24.38 14.56
N LEU A 434 -8.75 -24.27 13.25
CA LEU A 434 -9.87 -24.27 12.30
C LEU A 434 -10.65 -25.60 12.34
N PRO A 435 -11.97 -25.59 12.07
CA PRO A 435 -12.75 -26.81 11.94
C PRO A 435 -12.28 -27.68 10.77
N GLU A 436 -12.44 -29.01 10.86
CA GLU A 436 -11.97 -29.98 9.84
C GLU A 436 -12.48 -29.69 8.42
N TRP A 437 -13.67 -29.10 8.28
CA TRP A 437 -14.27 -28.79 6.99
C TRP A 437 -13.64 -27.57 6.31
N HIS A 438 -12.90 -26.74 7.05
CA HIS A 438 -12.34 -25.50 6.53
C HIS A 438 -11.06 -25.77 5.72
N LEU A 439 -10.91 -25.09 4.57
CA LEU A 439 -9.79 -25.29 3.64
C LEU A 439 -8.41 -25.14 4.29
N GLY A 440 -8.29 -24.27 5.29
CA GLY A 440 -7.05 -24.06 6.04
C GLY A 440 -6.71 -25.14 7.07
N TYR A 441 -7.60 -26.08 7.38
CA TYR A 441 -7.39 -27.09 8.43
C TYR A 441 -6.20 -28.01 8.14
N GLU A 442 -6.09 -28.49 6.90
CA GLU A 442 -5.00 -29.38 6.47
C GLU A 442 -3.61 -28.74 6.56
N HIS A 443 -3.56 -27.43 6.75
CA HIS A 443 -2.34 -26.63 6.88
C HIS A 443 -2.10 -26.12 8.32
N ASP A 444 -2.69 -26.75 9.34
CA ASP A 444 -2.65 -26.33 10.76
C ASP A 444 -3.12 -24.86 10.95
N GLY A 445 -4.08 -24.45 10.12
CA GLY A 445 -4.57 -23.08 10.13
C GLY A 445 -5.27 -22.73 11.45
N ARG A 446 -5.10 -21.47 11.86
CA ARG A 446 -5.71 -20.88 13.05
C ARG A 446 -6.71 -19.81 12.67
N SER A 447 -7.73 -19.65 13.50
CA SER A 447 -8.79 -18.66 13.30
C SER A 447 -8.38 -17.27 13.74
N TRP A 448 -8.95 -16.30 13.05
CA TRP A 448 -8.98 -14.90 13.43
C TRP A 448 -10.27 -14.58 14.16
N LEU A 449 -10.16 -13.80 15.22
CA LEU A 449 -11.28 -13.15 15.90
C LEU A 449 -11.21 -11.64 15.61
N PHE A 450 -12.23 -11.13 14.93
CA PHE A 450 -12.32 -9.71 14.59
C PHE A 450 -13.39 -9.06 15.47
N VAL A 451 -12.98 -8.07 16.25
CA VAL A 451 -13.83 -7.40 17.23
C VAL A 451 -13.87 -5.91 16.95
N ASP A 452 -15.05 -5.36 17.12
CA ASP A 452 -15.30 -3.93 16.97
C ASP A 452 -16.28 -3.43 18.04
N GLU A 453 -16.02 -2.21 18.49
CA GLU A 453 -16.92 -1.32 19.23
C GLU A 453 -17.70 -1.94 20.42
N ILE A 454 -17.15 -1.79 21.62
CA ILE A 454 -17.77 -2.11 22.91
C ILE A 454 -18.57 -0.88 23.40
N ARG A 455 -19.89 -0.93 23.27
CA ARG A 455 -20.80 0.14 23.69
C ARG A 455 -21.41 -0.16 25.05
N ILE A 456 -21.46 0.85 25.92
CA ILE A 456 -21.94 0.76 27.30
C ILE A 456 -22.96 1.88 27.53
N ASN A 457 -24.22 1.53 27.83
CA ASN A 457 -25.35 2.43 28.06
C ASN A 457 -26.01 2.22 29.43
#